data_AF-A0AAN7BIY4-F1
#
_entry.id   AF-A0AAN7BIY4-F1
#
_cell.length_a   1.000
_cell.length_b   1.000
_cell.length_c   1.000
_cell.angle_alpha   90.00
_cell.angle_beta   90.00
_cell.angle_gamma   90.00
#
_symmetry.space_group_name_H-M   'P 1'
#
loop_
_entity.id
_entity.type
_entity.pdbx_description
1 polymer ?
#
loop_
_entity_poly.entity_id
_entity_poly.type
_entity_poly.pdbx_seq_one_letter_code
_entity_poly.pdbx_strand_id
1 'polypeptide(L)'
;MSLLLLILSPLLITTNAFPPLPKPNLTTLLSSLNQTLSGRLQPSLPLFSPCFPSQTNPVCLSLKSTQSPLFHSNHYPGFQFLQGEACLSDPSDQCLVSSSKCNQGVVSPYYISIQSASDLQAIFESARSSPGLLTLSIKNSGHDYVMRSSRRHSLAIWTRFLQEKIFHPEFIICGKSPTEAITFGAGVNTDEAVSFAHSYGYVFDGGSSSTIGVSGGWVLNGGHSVLSGSIGLAVDRVLEFVIVTGDGETRRVNECMDRDLFWALKGGGGGVFGVVLSSTFVVERERPLTAGIVQIGNGDGERRFLELLTDNMVAWALKGWGGALGVNYAIMVNSDEAVGVEEGKKDLKGIIDLAEGNEGGYWNVRKYENFYEFYKGVINTSTDAQPVGMGVGLLTTSRIIPVGAFESQERRKKMVDTVMDMQGMGMSIGLLATMPFLYGRNMTEEELRKKRAIHPGWYNSVWQIVGYSSLMGSSSFEERKGVVEMLKVGTDMLRELAPEGCTYSNEGLAWLDDWKREFWGEKNYERLLRIKKKYDPDGLLGCWHCVGWDESQKDYECISGLTP
;
A
#
# COMPACT_ATOMS: atom_id res chain seq x y z
N MET A 1 12.01 0.12 -37.99
CA MET A 1 10.61 0.31 -38.42
C MET A 1 9.99 1.29 -37.43
N SER A 2 9.77 2.53 -37.87
CA SER A 2 9.38 3.67 -37.03
C SER A 2 8.03 3.45 -36.36
N LEU A 3 7.98 3.51 -35.02
CA LEU A 3 6.74 3.55 -34.25
C LEU A 3 6.45 5.01 -33.89
N LEU A 4 5.38 5.55 -34.47
CA LEU A 4 4.88 6.89 -34.25
C LEU A 4 4.58 7.12 -32.75
N LEU A 5 5.19 8.16 -32.16
CA LEU A 5 4.67 8.81 -30.97
C LEU A 5 3.33 9.45 -31.32
N LEU A 6 2.23 8.82 -30.91
CA LEU A 6 0.95 9.50 -30.76
C LEU A 6 1.01 10.38 -29.52
N ILE A 7 1.46 11.63 -29.72
CA ILE A 7 1.25 12.72 -28.78
C ILE A 7 -0.27 12.94 -28.71
N LEU A 8 -0.89 12.51 -27.62
CA LEU A 8 -2.25 12.92 -27.27
C LEU A 8 -2.23 14.44 -27.04
N SER A 9 -2.70 15.19 -28.03
CA SER A 9 -3.08 16.60 -27.89
C SER A 9 -4.01 16.80 -26.69
N PRO A 10 -4.00 17.98 -26.04
CA PRO A 10 -4.95 18.28 -24.98
C PRO A 10 -6.36 18.15 -25.56
N LEU A 11 -7.12 17.16 -25.08
CA LEU A 11 -8.52 17.01 -25.44
C LEU A 11 -9.23 18.32 -25.11
N LEU A 12 -9.84 18.93 -26.12
CA LEU A 12 -10.89 19.93 -25.95
C LEU A 12 -12.02 19.26 -25.17
N ILE A 13 -12.02 19.47 -23.86
CA ILE A 13 -13.13 19.15 -22.96
C ILE A 13 -14.32 19.99 -23.45
N THR A 14 -15.27 19.36 -24.12
CA THR A 14 -16.54 19.99 -24.47
C THR A 14 -17.23 20.39 -23.17
N THR A 15 -17.47 21.69 -23.04
CA THR A 15 -18.10 22.38 -21.92
C THR A 15 -19.39 21.70 -21.47
N ASN A 16 -19.39 21.02 -20.32
CA ASN A 16 -20.55 20.86 -19.44
C ASN A 16 -20.28 20.14 -18.11
N ALA A 17 -19.02 19.85 -17.76
CA ALA A 17 -18.66 19.44 -16.42
C ALA A 17 -17.33 20.11 -16.04
N PHE A 18 -17.39 21.36 -15.59
CA PHE A 18 -16.28 21.89 -14.78
C PHE A 18 -16.61 21.60 -13.32
N PRO A 19 -15.61 21.31 -12.45
CA PRO A 19 -15.85 21.29 -11.02
C PRO A 19 -16.52 22.61 -10.60
N PRO A 20 -17.40 22.61 -9.57
CA PRO A 20 -18.07 23.82 -9.12
C PRO A 20 -17.06 24.95 -8.90
N LEU A 21 -17.42 26.16 -9.35
CA LEU A 21 -16.50 27.30 -9.32
C LEU A 21 -16.01 27.53 -7.88
N PRO A 22 -14.69 27.59 -7.64
CA PRO A 22 -14.16 27.87 -6.32
C PRO A 22 -14.59 29.27 -5.84
N LYS A 23 -14.60 29.47 -4.52
CA LYS A 23 -14.79 30.81 -3.92
C LYS A 23 -13.81 31.79 -4.58
N PRO A 24 -14.18 33.08 -4.79
CA PRO A 24 -13.34 34.04 -5.53
C PRO A 24 -11.87 34.09 -5.09
N ASN A 25 -11.62 34.04 -3.78
CA ASN A 25 -10.27 34.05 -3.21
C ASN A 25 -9.44 32.80 -3.60
N LEU A 26 -10.08 31.63 -3.68
CA LEU A 26 -9.44 30.39 -4.12
C LEU A 26 -9.15 30.41 -5.63
N THR A 27 -10.03 31.00 -6.43
CA THR A 27 -9.78 31.19 -7.87
C THR A 27 -8.54 32.05 -8.13
N THR A 28 -8.38 33.16 -7.39
CA THR A 28 -7.21 34.03 -7.48
C THR A 28 -5.93 33.29 -7.05
N LEU A 29 -5.99 32.55 -5.94
CA LEU A 29 -4.87 31.74 -5.45
C LEU A 29 -4.42 30.69 -6.47
N LEU A 30 -5.36 29.90 -7.01
CA LEU A 30 -5.07 28.88 -8.02
C LEU A 30 -4.52 29.48 -9.31
N SER A 31 -4.99 30.66 -9.71
CA SER A 31 -4.48 31.36 -10.90
C SER A 31 -3.02 31.80 -10.70
N SER A 32 -2.70 32.37 -9.53
CA SER A 32 -1.32 32.76 -9.18
C SER A 32 -0.40 31.55 -9.10
N LEU A 33 -0.82 30.47 -8.43
CA LEU A 33 -0.05 29.23 -8.37
C LEU A 33 0.16 28.63 -9.77
N ASN A 34 -0.86 28.65 -10.63
CA ASN A 34 -0.73 28.15 -12.00
C ASN A 34 0.30 28.96 -12.81
N GLN A 35 0.35 30.28 -12.63
CA GLN A 35 1.36 31.13 -13.25
C GLN A 35 2.77 30.75 -12.79
N THR A 36 2.97 30.60 -11.47
CA THR A 36 4.25 30.17 -10.88
C THR A 36 4.69 28.80 -11.41
N LEU A 37 3.73 27.88 -11.62
CA LEU A 37 3.98 26.54 -12.12
C LEU A 37 3.99 26.43 -13.66
N SER A 38 4.05 27.57 -14.36
CA SER A 38 4.11 27.62 -15.83
C SER A 38 2.93 26.94 -16.52
N GLY A 39 1.71 27.11 -16.00
CA GLY A 39 0.48 26.60 -16.60
C GLY A 39 0.17 25.13 -16.33
N ARG A 40 0.91 24.48 -15.42
CA ARG A 40 0.78 23.03 -15.14
C ARG A 40 -0.33 22.63 -14.16
N LEU A 41 -1.09 23.58 -13.60
CA LEU A 41 -2.27 23.24 -12.82
C LEU A 41 -3.34 22.65 -13.75
N GLN A 42 -3.80 21.44 -13.45
CA GLN A 42 -4.79 20.73 -14.26
C GLN A 42 -6.13 20.62 -13.52
N PRO A 43 -7.27 20.92 -14.17
CA PRO A 43 -8.57 20.53 -13.64
C PRO A 43 -8.73 19.01 -13.69
N SER A 44 -9.48 18.45 -12.76
CA SER A 44 -9.81 17.02 -12.75
C SER A 44 -11.29 16.79 -12.46
N LEU A 45 -11.85 15.91 -13.26
CA LEU A 45 -13.16 15.31 -13.05
C LEU A 45 -12.99 13.83 -12.69
N PRO A 46 -14.00 13.21 -12.07
CA PRO A 46 -14.02 11.77 -11.87
C PRO A 46 -13.81 11.01 -13.18
N LEU A 47 -13.21 9.82 -13.08
CA LEU A 47 -12.75 9.05 -14.22
C LEU A 47 -13.86 8.76 -15.25
N PHE A 48 -15.05 8.42 -14.78
CA PHE A 48 -16.21 8.12 -15.64
C PHE A 48 -17.07 9.32 -15.99
N SER A 49 -16.63 10.55 -15.74
CA SER A 49 -17.35 11.76 -16.16
C SER A 49 -17.70 11.80 -17.66
N PRO A 50 -16.89 11.26 -18.61
CA PRO A 50 -17.29 11.20 -20.03
C PRO A 50 -18.49 10.30 -20.31
N CYS A 51 -18.94 9.47 -19.36
CA CYS A 51 -20.12 8.63 -19.48
C CYS A 51 -21.44 9.38 -19.25
N PHE A 52 -21.39 10.68 -18.97
CA PHE A 52 -22.55 11.50 -18.65
C PHE A 52 -22.70 12.67 -19.63
N PRO A 53 -23.94 12.97 -20.08
CA PRO A 53 -25.19 12.25 -19.81
C PRO A 53 -25.36 10.96 -20.64
N SER A 54 -24.46 10.66 -21.58
CA SER A 54 -24.59 9.52 -22.49
C SER A 54 -23.49 8.49 -22.30
N GLN A 55 -23.88 7.27 -21.95
CA GLN A 55 -22.96 6.12 -21.87
C GLN A 55 -22.50 5.60 -23.22
N THR A 56 -23.09 6.08 -24.33
CA THR A 56 -22.64 5.76 -25.70
C THR A 56 -21.55 6.70 -26.21
N ASN A 57 -21.11 7.67 -25.38
CA ASN A 57 -19.96 8.51 -25.70
C ASN A 57 -18.74 7.62 -26.02
N PRO A 58 -18.03 7.82 -27.15
CA PRO A 58 -16.88 7.00 -27.52
C PRO A 58 -15.78 6.95 -26.45
N VAL A 59 -15.55 8.05 -25.73
CA VAL A 59 -14.59 8.10 -24.61
C VAL A 59 -15.06 7.21 -23.47
N CYS A 60 -16.36 7.24 -23.14
CA CYS A 60 -16.94 6.34 -22.14
C CYS A 60 -16.80 4.86 -22.54
N LEU A 61 -17.11 4.52 -23.80
CA LEU A 61 -16.97 3.16 -24.30
C LEU A 61 -15.52 2.67 -24.24
N SER A 62 -14.56 3.55 -24.59
CA SER A 62 -13.13 3.27 -24.47
C SER A 62 -12.71 3.07 -23.02
N LEU A 63 -13.18 3.92 -22.09
CA LEU A 63 -12.86 3.78 -20.67
C LEU A 63 -13.33 2.43 -20.14
N LYS A 64 -14.56 2.03 -20.43
CA LYS A 64 -15.12 0.75 -19.99
C LYS A 64 -14.32 -0.48 -20.44
N SER A 65 -13.58 -0.41 -21.54
CA SER A 65 -12.80 -1.53 -22.10
C SER A 65 -11.29 -1.47 -21.81
N THR A 66 -10.78 -0.35 -21.29
CA THR A 66 -9.33 -0.11 -21.13
C THR A 66 -8.87 -0.06 -19.66
N GLN A 67 -9.77 -0.30 -18.70
CA GLN A 67 -9.42 -0.28 -17.28
C GLN A 67 -8.44 -1.41 -16.93
N SER A 68 -7.35 -1.03 -16.29
CA SER A 68 -6.36 -1.92 -15.69
C SER A 68 -5.70 -1.23 -14.49
N PRO A 69 -5.06 -1.97 -13.57
CA PRO A 69 -4.35 -1.35 -12.46
C PRO A 69 -3.32 -0.31 -12.93
N LEU A 70 -2.64 -0.58 -14.06
CA LEU A 70 -1.66 0.34 -14.64
C LEU A 70 -2.33 1.57 -15.24
N PHE A 71 -3.48 1.41 -15.91
CA PHE A 71 -4.27 2.53 -16.41
C PHE A 71 -4.65 3.47 -15.25
N HIS A 72 -5.17 2.94 -14.15
CA HIS A 72 -5.57 3.75 -12.99
C HIS A 72 -4.36 4.50 -12.40
N SER A 73 -3.21 3.83 -12.28
CA SER A 73 -1.98 4.45 -11.76
C SER A 73 -1.43 5.57 -12.67
N ASN A 74 -1.72 5.50 -13.97
CA ASN A 74 -1.26 6.45 -14.99
C ASN A 74 -2.25 7.58 -15.29
N HIS A 75 -3.39 7.62 -14.61
CA HIS A 75 -4.39 8.67 -14.76
C HIS A 75 -4.73 9.24 -13.39
N TYR A 76 -4.56 10.55 -13.21
CA TYR A 76 -4.85 11.20 -11.94
C TYR A 76 -6.23 10.86 -11.36
N PRO A 77 -7.35 10.84 -12.10
CA PRO A 77 -8.65 10.48 -11.51
C PRO A 77 -8.85 8.98 -11.28
N GLY A 78 -7.94 8.10 -11.71
CA GLY A 78 -8.07 6.65 -11.55
C GLY A 78 -7.50 6.14 -10.23
N PHE A 79 -8.32 5.54 -9.37
CA PHE A 79 -7.90 4.95 -8.09
C PHE A 79 -8.13 3.45 -8.12
N GLN A 80 -7.32 2.67 -7.40
CA GLN A 80 -7.44 1.20 -7.43
C GLN A 80 -8.71 0.71 -6.73
N PHE A 81 -9.26 1.51 -5.81
CA PHE A 81 -10.43 1.16 -5.03
C PHE A 81 -11.41 2.34 -4.97
N LEU A 82 -12.70 2.02 -4.95
CA LEU A 82 -13.81 2.97 -4.94
C LEU A 82 -13.66 4.05 -3.86
N GLN A 83 -13.17 3.71 -2.67
CA GLN A 83 -12.98 4.68 -1.59
C GLN A 83 -12.00 5.81 -1.92
N GLY A 84 -11.14 5.64 -2.94
CA GLY A 84 -10.25 6.69 -3.43
C GLY A 84 -10.92 7.68 -4.38
N GLU A 85 -12.09 7.36 -4.94
CA GLU A 85 -12.78 8.16 -5.96
C GLU A 85 -14.21 8.60 -5.57
N ALA A 86 -14.88 7.86 -4.69
CA ALA A 86 -16.26 8.11 -4.27
C ALA A 86 -16.38 8.50 -2.79
N CYS A 87 -17.48 9.18 -2.45
CA CYS A 87 -17.82 9.35 -1.06
C CYS A 87 -18.49 8.08 -0.50
N LEU A 88 -17.83 7.40 0.46
CA LEU A 88 -18.40 6.16 0.98
C LEU A 88 -19.66 6.39 1.84
N SER A 89 -19.68 7.45 2.65
CA SER A 89 -20.84 7.83 3.48
C SER A 89 -22.01 8.46 2.71
N ASP A 90 -21.82 8.83 1.45
CA ASP A 90 -22.88 9.35 0.58
C ASP A 90 -22.83 8.66 -0.79
N PRO A 91 -23.60 7.56 -0.99
CA PRO A 91 -23.69 6.87 -2.27
C PRO A 91 -24.19 7.73 -3.44
N SER A 92 -24.74 8.91 -3.19
CA SER A 92 -25.11 9.84 -4.26
C SER A 92 -23.93 10.67 -4.74
N ASP A 93 -22.90 10.89 -3.92
CA ASP A 93 -21.71 11.65 -4.28
C ASP A 93 -20.59 10.76 -4.84
N GLN A 94 -20.80 10.32 -6.06
CA GLN A 94 -19.85 9.54 -6.85
C GLN A 94 -20.14 9.71 -8.35
N CYS A 95 -19.23 9.24 -9.19
CA CYS A 95 -19.41 9.24 -10.63
C CYS A 95 -18.91 7.92 -11.22
N LEU A 96 -19.76 6.92 -11.15
CA LEU A 96 -19.55 5.59 -11.68
C LEU A 96 -20.43 5.37 -12.90
N VAL A 97 -20.12 4.36 -13.72
CA VAL A 97 -20.95 3.98 -14.88
C VAL A 97 -22.41 3.66 -14.47
N SER A 98 -22.61 3.13 -13.27
CA SER A 98 -23.92 2.78 -12.72
C SER A 98 -24.65 3.96 -12.08
N SER A 99 -23.99 5.11 -11.90
CA SER A 99 -24.59 6.28 -11.24
C SER A 99 -25.65 6.94 -12.13
N SER A 100 -26.68 7.52 -11.51
CA SER A 100 -27.69 8.31 -12.22
C SER A 100 -27.21 9.73 -12.55
N LYS A 101 -26.27 10.25 -11.77
CA LYS A 101 -25.60 11.54 -11.93
C LYS A 101 -24.10 11.36 -11.70
N CYS A 102 -23.30 12.23 -12.29
CA CYS A 102 -21.86 12.28 -12.05
C CYS A 102 -21.55 13.40 -11.06
N ASN A 103 -21.16 13.03 -9.84
CA ASN A 103 -20.70 13.96 -8.82
C ASN A 103 -19.20 13.74 -8.50
N GLN A 104 -18.56 14.74 -7.90
CA GLN A 104 -17.10 14.79 -7.74
C GLN A 104 -16.56 13.70 -6.80
N GLY A 105 -17.33 13.29 -5.78
CA GLY A 105 -16.84 12.39 -4.75
C GLY A 105 -15.66 13.00 -3.99
N VAL A 106 -14.60 12.20 -3.85
CA VAL A 106 -13.38 12.59 -3.11
C VAL A 106 -12.20 12.90 -4.03
N VAL A 107 -12.39 12.84 -5.35
CA VAL A 107 -11.36 13.20 -6.33
C VAL A 107 -11.09 14.70 -6.25
N SER A 108 -9.83 15.08 -6.03
CA SER A 108 -9.46 16.51 -5.98
C SER A 108 -9.84 17.20 -7.30
N PRO A 109 -10.52 18.36 -7.27
CA PRO A 109 -10.95 19.08 -8.48
C PRO A 109 -9.79 19.66 -9.29
N TYR A 110 -8.61 19.76 -8.69
CA TYR A 110 -7.38 20.18 -9.36
C TYR A 110 -6.23 19.28 -8.94
N TYR A 111 -5.25 19.11 -9.82
CA TYR A 111 -4.02 18.41 -9.53
C TYR A 111 -2.83 19.04 -10.24
N ILE A 112 -1.64 18.76 -9.73
CA ILE A 112 -0.37 19.09 -10.36
C ILE A 112 0.46 17.82 -10.45
N SER A 113 0.94 17.53 -11.66
CA SER A 113 1.93 16.48 -11.89
C SER A 113 3.31 17.00 -11.51
N ILE A 114 3.87 16.46 -10.43
CA ILE A 114 5.15 16.92 -9.90
C ILE A 114 6.30 16.46 -10.80
N GLN A 115 7.15 17.42 -11.17
CA GLN A 115 8.35 17.20 -11.97
C GLN A 115 9.64 17.44 -11.17
N SER A 116 9.58 18.28 -10.12
CA SER A 116 10.75 18.62 -9.32
C SER A 116 10.38 19.15 -7.93
N ALA A 117 11.40 19.38 -7.10
CA ALA A 117 11.23 19.97 -5.78
C ALA A 117 10.59 21.37 -5.82
N SER A 118 10.93 22.20 -6.81
CA SER A 118 10.40 23.59 -6.88
C SER A 118 8.89 23.64 -7.05
N ASP A 119 8.28 22.61 -7.63
CA ASP A 119 6.83 22.51 -7.75
C ASP A 119 6.18 22.41 -6.37
N LEU A 120 6.73 21.57 -5.51
CA LEU A 120 6.28 21.36 -4.15
C LEU A 120 6.51 22.60 -3.29
N GLN A 121 7.65 23.26 -3.47
CA GLN A 121 7.96 24.51 -2.78
C GLN A 121 6.95 25.60 -3.10
N ALA A 122 6.58 25.77 -4.37
CA ALA A 122 5.56 26.72 -4.79
C ALA A 122 4.17 26.38 -4.22
N ILE A 123 3.82 25.08 -4.17
CA ILE A 123 2.55 24.62 -3.60
C ILE A 123 2.49 24.88 -2.08
N PHE A 124 3.55 24.53 -1.35
CA PHE A 124 3.61 24.74 0.10
C PHE A 124 3.64 26.21 0.48
N GLU A 125 4.39 27.04 -0.26
CA GLU A 125 4.38 28.50 -0.08
C GLU A 125 2.97 29.08 -0.29
N SER A 126 2.27 28.62 -1.33
CA SER A 126 0.89 29.05 -1.61
C SER A 126 -0.09 28.60 -0.53
N ALA A 127 0.04 27.38 -0.03
CA ALA A 127 -0.80 26.86 1.05
C ALA A 127 -0.55 27.61 2.37
N ARG A 128 0.72 27.85 2.71
CA ARG A 128 1.12 28.61 3.91
C ARG A 128 0.65 30.05 3.86
N SER A 129 0.77 30.70 2.70
CA SER A 129 0.32 32.09 2.49
C SER A 129 -1.21 32.23 2.44
N SER A 130 -1.95 31.12 2.49
CA SER A 130 -3.42 31.11 2.43
C SER A 130 -4.04 30.06 3.37
N PRO A 131 -3.85 30.16 4.69
CA PRO A 131 -4.31 29.15 5.65
C PRO A 131 -5.81 28.91 5.54
N GLY A 132 -6.20 27.63 5.48
CA GLY A 132 -7.60 27.21 5.38
C GLY A 132 -8.27 27.41 4.02
N LEU A 133 -7.56 27.97 3.02
CA LEU A 133 -8.07 28.08 1.65
C LEU A 133 -7.61 26.94 0.73
N LEU A 134 -6.38 26.44 0.93
CA LEU A 134 -5.79 25.40 0.08
C LEU A 134 -5.49 24.14 0.88
N THR A 135 -6.43 23.21 0.84
CA THR A 135 -6.26 21.86 1.37
C THR A 135 -5.47 21.01 0.38
N LEU A 136 -4.50 20.20 0.85
CA LEU A 136 -3.66 19.37 0.00
C LEU A 136 -4.03 17.88 0.10
N SER A 137 -3.85 17.14 -0.99
CA SER A 137 -3.82 15.68 -1.01
C SER A 137 -2.57 15.21 -1.76
N ILE A 138 -2.04 14.03 -1.41
CA ILE A 138 -0.86 13.48 -2.08
C ILE A 138 -1.24 12.14 -2.67
N LYS A 139 -1.10 12.02 -3.99
CA LYS A 139 -1.35 10.77 -4.70
C LYS A 139 -0.08 10.27 -5.37
N ASN A 140 0.16 8.97 -5.20
CA ASN A 140 1.12 8.22 -6.00
C ASN A 140 0.36 7.37 -7.04
N SER A 141 0.17 6.07 -6.78
CA SER A 141 -0.53 5.14 -7.67
C SER A 141 -2.04 5.01 -7.40
N GLY A 142 -2.53 5.52 -6.25
CA GLY A 142 -3.95 5.41 -5.87
C GLY A 142 -4.37 4.06 -5.26
N HIS A 143 -3.41 3.31 -4.70
CA HIS A 143 -3.60 1.99 -4.04
C HIS A 143 -4.13 2.07 -2.60
N ASP A 144 -4.36 3.26 -2.04
CA ASP A 144 -4.60 3.36 -0.60
C ASP A 144 -5.98 2.79 -0.19
N TYR A 145 -5.97 1.81 0.71
CA TYR A 145 -7.20 1.15 1.21
C TYR A 145 -8.04 2.05 2.12
N VAL A 146 -7.49 3.12 2.69
CA VAL A 146 -8.12 3.94 3.73
C VAL A 146 -8.21 5.43 3.33
N MET A 147 -8.26 5.72 2.01
CA MET A 147 -8.46 7.06 1.42
C MET A 147 -7.44 8.13 1.84
N ARG A 148 -6.19 7.77 2.11
CA ARG A 148 -5.13 8.74 2.42
C ARG A 148 -4.58 9.46 1.19
N SER A 149 -4.88 8.97 -0.01
CA SER A 149 -4.43 9.55 -1.28
C SER A 149 -5.49 10.38 -2.03
N SER A 150 -6.63 10.66 -1.39
CA SER A 150 -7.68 11.54 -1.91
C SER A 150 -8.33 12.31 -0.77
N ARG A 151 -8.90 13.47 -1.08
CA ARG A 151 -9.49 14.38 -0.08
C ARG A 151 -10.42 15.35 -0.77
N ARG A 152 -11.63 15.55 -0.26
CA ARG A 152 -12.57 16.51 -0.86
C ARG A 152 -11.97 17.91 -0.90
N HIS A 153 -12.32 18.65 -1.95
CA HIS A 153 -11.99 20.08 -2.13
C HIS A 153 -10.49 20.41 -2.07
N SER A 154 -9.62 19.42 -2.23
CA SER A 154 -8.17 19.60 -2.15
C SER A 154 -7.56 19.96 -3.51
N LEU A 155 -6.31 20.40 -3.47
CA LEU A 155 -5.38 20.37 -4.60
C LEU A 155 -4.51 19.12 -4.47
N ALA A 156 -4.51 18.26 -5.49
CA ALA A 156 -3.70 17.06 -5.47
C ALA A 156 -2.26 17.29 -5.96
N ILE A 157 -1.32 16.76 -5.20
CA ILE A 157 0.09 16.58 -5.53
C ILE A 157 0.23 15.17 -6.09
N TRP A 158 0.48 15.05 -7.40
CA TRP A 158 0.59 13.74 -8.06
C TRP A 158 2.02 13.40 -8.42
N THR A 159 2.58 12.35 -7.80
CA THR A 159 4.00 12.00 -7.89
C THR A 159 4.35 10.97 -8.96
N ARG A 160 3.36 10.49 -9.75
CA ARG A 160 3.54 9.38 -10.71
C ARG A 160 4.67 9.61 -11.74
N PHE A 161 4.96 10.85 -12.10
CA PHE A 161 5.96 11.17 -13.13
C PHE A 161 7.40 11.26 -12.61
N LEU A 162 7.61 11.11 -11.30
CA LEU A 162 8.96 10.97 -10.72
C LEU A 162 9.47 9.55 -10.96
N GLN A 163 9.95 9.30 -12.19
CA GLN A 163 10.21 7.96 -12.75
C GLN A 163 11.68 7.53 -12.80
N GLU A 164 12.55 8.33 -12.18
CA GLU A 164 13.99 8.08 -12.16
C GLU A 164 14.33 6.71 -11.55
N LYS A 165 15.26 6.01 -12.19
CA LYS A 165 15.78 4.70 -11.78
C LYS A 165 17.30 4.73 -11.96
N ILE A 166 18.06 4.69 -10.87
CA ILE A 166 19.52 4.79 -10.90
C ILE A 166 20.13 3.62 -10.14
N PHE A 167 20.97 2.83 -10.81
CA PHE A 167 21.82 1.86 -10.14
C PHE A 167 23.13 2.52 -9.70
N HIS A 168 23.50 2.31 -8.44
CA HIS A 168 24.73 2.78 -7.84
C HIS A 168 25.61 1.57 -7.53
N PRO A 169 26.68 1.32 -8.31
CA PRO A 169 27.61 0.23 -8.00
C PRO A 169 28.42 0.51 -6.73
N GLU A 170 28.58 1.78 -6.35
CA GLU A 170 29.26 2.22 -5.14
C GLU A 170 28.48 3.38 -4.50
N PHE A 171 27.52 3.06 -3.64
CA PHE A 171 26.80 4.05 -2.85
C PHE A 171 27.47 4.23 -1.48
N ILE A 172 27.99 5.43 -1.21
CA ILE A 172 28.67 5.76 0.05
C ILE A 172 27.71 6.58 0.91
N ILE A 173 27.38 6.03 2.08
CA ILE A 173 26.54 6.68 3.07
C ILE A 173 27.31 6.90 4.36
N CYS A 174 27.30 8.13 4.87
CA CYS A 174 27.88 8.47 6.18
C CYS A 174 29.36 8.07 6.36
N GLY A 175 30.15 8.11 5.28
CA GLY A 175 31.56 7.72 5.29
C GLY A 175 31.82 6.23 5.50
N LYS A 176 30.80 5.38 5.42
CA LYS A 176 30.94 3.92 5.47
C LYS A 176 31.48 3.37 4.16
N SER A 177 31.91 2.11 4.18
CA SER A 177 32.28 1.37 2.97
C SER A 177 31.16 1.42 1.92
N PRO A 178 31.50 1.50 0.63
CA PRO A 178 30.51 1.47 -0.45
C PRO A 178 29.62 0.21 -0.38
N THR A 179 28.37 0.36 -0.77
CA THR A 179 27.41 -0.73 -0.99
C THR A 179 26.73 -0.55 -2.34
N GLU A 180 26.27 -1.63 -2.96
CA GLU A 180 25.40 -1.52 -4.13
C GLU A 180 23.99 -1.08 -3.72
N ALA A 181 23.43 -0.13 -4.47
CA ALA A 181 22.13 0.44 -4.18
C ALA A 181 21.37 0.82 -5.44
N ILE A 182 20.05 0.96 -5.33
CA ILE A 182 19.20 1.49 -6.40
C ILE A 182 18.35 2.64 -5.86
N THR A 183 18.35 3.76 -6.57
CA THR A 183 17.42 4.87 -6.32
C THR A 183 16.20 4.74 -7.22
N PHE A 184 15.02 4.82 -6.61
CA PHE A 184 13.73 4.87 -7.29
C PHE A 184 13.02 6.17 -6.99
N GLY A 185 12.65 6.91 -8.04
CA GLY A 185 11.75 8.05 -7.96
C GLY A 185 10.39 7.66 -7.38
N ALA A 186 9.71 8.63 -6.77
CA ALA A 186 8.46 8.42 -6.04
C ALA A 186 7.38 7.69 -6.86
N GLY A 187 7.33 7.92 -8.17
CA GLY A 187 6.33 7.36 -9.05
C GLY A 187 6.61 5.93 -9.52
N VAL A 188 7.81 5.39 -9.30
CA VAL A 188 8.20 4.06 -9.84
C VAL A 188 7.32 2.98 -9.21
N ASN A 189 6.73 2.14 -10.06
CA ASN A 189 5.89 1.02 -9.67
C ASN A 189 6.71 -0.26 -9.42
N THR A 190 6.11 -1.24 -8.72
CA THR A 190 6.80 -2.48 -8.36
C THR A 190 7.37 -3.23 -9.57
N ASP A 191 6.58 -3.48 -10.62
CA ASP A 191 7.07 -4.26 -11.78
C ASP A 191 8.21 -3.52 -12.51
N GLU A 192 8.15 -2.17 -12.55
CA GLU A 192 9.22 -1.33 -13.07
C GLU A 192 10.50 -1.43 -12.21
N ALA A 193 10.37 -1.48 -10.88
CA ALA A 193 11.49 -1.58 -9.95
C ALA A 193 12.14 -2.98 -9.98
N VAL A 194 11.33 -4.04 -9.97
CA VAL A 194 11.80 -5.44 -10.04
C VAL A 194 12.52 -5.68 -11.37
N SER A 195 11.94 -5.25 -12.50
CA SER A 195 12.57 -5.38 -13.81
C SER A 195 13.89 -4.61 -13.92
N PHE A 196 13.94 -3.40 -13.36
CA PHE A 196 15.16 -2.59 -13.37
C PHE A 196 16.27 -3.24 -12.53
N ALA A 197 15.96 -3.69 -11.31
CA ALA A 197 16.93 -4.38 -10.46
C ALA A 197 17.48 -5.65 -11.12
N HIS A 198 16.59 -6.46 -11.72
CA HIS A 198 16.96 -7.66 -12.47
C HIS A 198 17.94 -7.35 -13.62
N SER A 199 17.73 -6.25 -14.35
CA SER A 199 18.64 -5.85 -15.44
C SER A 199 20.08 -5.57 -15.00
N TYR A 200 20.32 -5.37 -13.70
CA TYR A 200 21.63 -5.24 -13.08
C TYR A 200 22.06 -6.48 -12.28
N GLY A 201 21.26 -7.55 -12.27
CA GLY A 201 21.53 -8.78 -11.51
C GLY A 201 21.25 -8.66 -10.02
N TYR A 202 20.29 -7.82 -9.62
CA TYR A 202 19.90 -7.61 -8.22
C TYR A 202 18.42 -7.87 -7.97
N VAL A 203 18.11 -8.23 -6.73
CA VAL A 203 16.75 -8.42 -6.20
C VAL A 203 16.20 -7.10 -5.69
N PHE A 204 14.97 -6.80 -6.10
CA PHE A 204 14.11 -5.84 -5.39
C PHE A 204 12.89 -6.58 -4.84
N ASP A 205 12.83 -6.76 -3.52
CA ASP A 205 11.74 -7.46 -2.82
C ASP A 205 10.49 -6.55 -2.70
N GLY A 206 9.83 -6.31 -3.83
CA GLY A 206 8.67 -5.44 -3.95
C GLY A 206 7.35 -6.10 -3.56
N GLY A 207 6.31 -5.30 -3.32
CA GLY A 207 4.97 -5.81 -2.97
C GLY A 207 4.34 -6.71 -4.05
N SER A 208 3.28 -7.45 -3.71
CA SER A 208 2.67 -8.41 -4.62
C SER A 208 2.01 -7.78 -5.85
N SER A 209 1.45 -6.56 -5.73
CA SER A 209 0.83 -5.84 -6.84
C SER A 209 1.83 -5.04 -7.68
N SER A 210 1.80 -5.26 -9.00
CA SER A 210 2.69 -4.63 -9.99
C SER A 210 2.72 -3.11 -9.96
N THR A 211 1.62 -2.47 -9.56
CA THR A 211 1.40 -1.02 -9.62
C THR A 211 1.49 -0.29 -8.27
N ILE A 212 1.96 -0.96 -7.21
CA ILE A 212 2.29 -0.27 -5.96
C ILE A 212 3.44 0.71 -6.22
N GLY A 213 3.36 1.94 -5.72
CA GLY A 213 4.45 2.91 -5.80
C GLY A 213 5.52 2.62 -4.74
N VAL A 214 6.72 2.20 -5.18
CA VAL A 214 7.75 1.64 -4.28
C VAL A 214 8.33 2.66 -3.31
N SER A 215 8.39 3.93 -3.72
CA SER A 215 8.85 5.06 -2.90
C SER A 215 7.68 5.84 -2.26
N GLY A 216 6.48 5.23 -2.21
CA GLY A 216 5.27 5.82 -1.65
C GLY A 216 4.85 5.23 -0.31
N GLY A 217 3.54 5.18 -0.08
CA GLY A 217 2.95 4.68 1.18
C GLY A 217 3.35 3.24 1.53
N TRP A 218 3.79 2.43 0.57
CA TRP A 218 4.28 1.07 0.81
C TRP A 218 5.54 1.08 1.69
N VAL A 219 6.65 1.68 1.23
CA VAL A 219 7.89 1.75 2.02
C VAL A 219 7.73 2.63 3.26
N LEU A 220 6.95 3.72 3.18
CA LEU A 220 6.80 4.68 4.28
C LEU A 220 5.99 4.13 5.47
N ASN A 221 5.29 3.01 5.29
CA ASN A 221 4.58 2.28 6.36
C ASN A 221 5.19 0.88 6.64
N GLY A 222 6.32 0.53 6.02
CA GLY A 222 6.98 -0.76 6.21
C GLY A 222 7.36 -1.42 4.89
N GLY A 223 6.34 -1.84 4.14
CA GLY A 223 6.51 -2.52 2.86
C GLY A 223 6.97 -3.96 3.05
N HIS A 224 6.04 -4.86 3.31
CA HIS A 224 6.33 -6.29 3.36
C HIS A 224 6.33 -6.89 1.95
N SER A 225 7.03 -8.00 1.82
CA SER A 225 7.03 -8.88 0.65
C SER A 225 7.46 -10.29 1.05
N VAL A 226 7.50 -11.19 0.08
CA VAL A 226 7.69 -12.63 0.25
C VAL A 226 9.08 -13.00 0.80
N LEU A 227 10.11 -12.18 0.58
CA LEU A 227 11.45 -12.39 1.17
C LEU A 227 11.68 -11.60 2.46
N SER A 228 10.72 -10.77 2.88
CA SER A 228 10.89 -9.88 4.04
C SER A 228 11.22 -10.63 5.34
N GLY A 229 10.76 -11.88 5.47
CA GLY A 229 11.14 -12.77 6.56
C GLY A 229 12.65 -12.87 6.75
N SER A 230 13.39 -13.04 5.65
CA SER A 230 14.84 -13.29 5.65
C SER A 230 15.67 -12.01 5.52
N ILE A 231 15.20 -11.02 4.75
CA ILE A 231 16.00 -9.83 4.42
C ILE A 231 15.47 -8.51 5.01
N GLY A 232 14.41 -8.59 5.82
CA GLY A 232 13.73 -7.43 6.43
C GLY A 232 12.70 -6.78 5.51
N LEU A 233 11.93 -5.85 6.06
CA LEU A 233 10.94 -5.08 5.28
C LEU A 233 11.65 -4.15 4.29
N ALA A 234 10.94 -3.66 3.28
CA ALA A 234 11.46 -2.67 2.35
C ALA A 234 12.04 -1.44 3.05
N VAL A 235 11.37 -0.99 4.12
CA VAL A 235 11.83 0.12 4.96
C VAL A 235 13.17 -0.16 5.63
N ASP A 236 13.44 -1.42 5.99
CA ASP A 236 14.73 -1.82 6.57
C ASP A 236 15.87 -1.68 5.56
N ARG A 237 15.54 -1.78 4.27
CA ARG A 237 16.47 -1.69 3.14
C ARG A 237 16.69 -0.27 2.62
N VAL A 238 15.98 0.73 3.12
CA VAL A 238 16.21 2.12 2.72
C VAL A 238 17.47 2.68 3.37
N LEU A 239 18.35 3.23 2.55
CA LEU A 239 19.55 3.97 2.91
C LEU A 239 19.28 5.48 3.01
N GLU A 240 18.46 6.02 2.10
CA GLU A 240 18.24 7.46 1.99
C GLU A 240 16.89 7.80 1.35
N PHE A 241 16.32 8.93 1.74
CA PHE A 241 15.23 9.58 1.00
C PHE A 241 15.63 10.97 0.54
N VAL A 242 15.05 11.41 -0.58
CA VAL A 242 14.99 12.84 -0.96
C VAL A 242 13.54 13.29 -0.81
N ILE A 243 13.30 14.38 -0.08
CA ILE A 243 11.96 14.82 0.34
C ILE A 243 11.85 16.34 0.35
N VAL A 244 10.67 16.89 0.05
CA VAL A 244 10.33 18.29 0.36
C VAL A 244 9.41 18.32 1.57
N THR A 245 9.85 18.93 2.66
CA THR A 245 9.09 19.02 3.92
C THR A 245 8.09 20.19 3.91
N GLY A 246 7.16 20.23 4.86
CA GLY A 246 6.08 21.24 4.90
C GLY A 246 6.58 22.68 5.08
N ASP A 247 7.77 22.85 5.64
CA ASP A 247 8.51 24.12 5.65
C ASP A 247 9.03 24.57 4.26
N GLY A 248 8.93 23.73 3.23
CA GLY A 248 9.36 24.02 1.86
C GLY A 248 10.84 23.71 1.58
N GLU A 249 11.56 23.09 2.50
CA GLU A 249 12.95 22.75 2.27
C GLU A 249 13.10 21.38 1.59
N THR A 250 14.02 21.30 0.62
CA THR A 250 14.41 20.04 0.01
C THR A 250 15.50 19.39 0.84
N ARG A 251 15.27 18.17 1.30
CA ARG A 251 16.13 17.45 2.22
C ARG A 251 16.59 16.14 1.60
N ARG A 252 17.86 15.83 1.83
CA ARG A 252 18.41 14.47 1.70
C ARG A 252 18.50 13.93 3.12
N VAL A 253 17.82 12.83 3.42
CA VAL A 253 17.66 12.34 4.79
C VAL A 253 18.10 10.90 4.89
N ASN A 254 18.97 10.62 5.84
CA ASN A 254 19.63 9.32 6.00
C ASN A 254 20.13 9.14 7.45
N GLU A 255 20.95 8.14 7.72
CA GLU A 255 21.38 7.84 9.09
C GLU A 255 22.36 8.86 9.72
N CYS A 256 22.89 9.81 8.94
CA CYS A 256 23.74 10.90 9.41
C CYS A 256 23.18 12.31 9.15
N MET A 257 22.14 12.46 8.32
CA MET A 257 21.51 13.74 7.99
C MET A 257 20.01 13.68 8.30
N ASP A 258 19.50 14.64 9.08
CA ASP A 258 18.08 14.67 9.52
C ASP A 258 17.60 13.32 10.10
N ARG A 259 18.39 12.77 11.03
CA ARG A 259 18.26 11.40 11.55
C ARG A 259 16.89 11.09 12.15
N ASP A 260 16.26 12.09 12.74
CA ASP A 260 14.91 11.99 13.28
C ASP A 260 13.87 11.89 12.17
N LEU A 261 13.97 12.70 11.11
CA LEU A 261 13.11 12.57 9.93
C LEU A 261 13.34 11.24 9.19
N PHE A 262 14.59 10.81 9.04
CA PHE A 262 14.89 9.50 8.46
C PHE A 262 14.23 8.37 9.25
N TRP A 263 14.33 8.41 10.58
CA TRP A 263 13.63 7.47 11.46
C TRP A 263 12.11 7.50 11.27
N ALA A 264 11.52 8.69 11.12
CA ALA A 264 10.07 8.85 10.93
C ALA A 264 9.60 8.34 9.56
N LEU A 265 10.33 8.62 8.48
CA LEU A 265 10.02 8.09 7.16
C LEU A 265 10.18 6.57 7.10
N LYS A 266 11.00 6.00 7.99
CA LYS A 266 11.09 4.56 8.17
C LYS A 266 9.93 3.98 8.99
N GLY A 267 8.69 4.15 8.52
CA GLY A 267 7.50 3.47 9.06
C GLY A 267 6.45 4.36 9.72
N GLY A 268 6.67 5.67 9.79
CA GLY A 268 5.75 6.64 10.39
C GLY A 268 4.56 7.04 9.50
N GLY A 269 4.50 6.50 8.28
CA GLY A 269 3.47 6.78 7.31
C GLY A 269 3.81 7.86 6.30
N GLY A 270 3.26 7.71 5.09
CA GLY A 270 3.40 8.67 4.01
C GLY A 270 2.46 9.86 4.13
N GLY A 271 2.80 10.96 3.45
CA GLY A 271 1.90 12.11 3.29
C GLY A 271 1.80 13.05 4.48
N VAL A 272 2.61 12.88 5.53
CA VAL A 272 2.57 13.75 6.72
C VAL A 272 3.88 14.45 7.05
N PHE A 273 5.04 13.90 6.71
CA PHE A 273 6.33 14.57 7.00
C PHE A 273 6.82 15.44 5.84
N GLY A 274 6.27 15.25 4.65
CA GLY A 274 6.69 15.88 3.40
C GLY A 274 6.26 15.04 2.20
N VAL A 275 6.68 15.45 1.01
CA VAL A 275 6.49 14.70 -0.23
C VAL A 275 7.84 14.13 -0.67
N VAL A 276 7.95 12.80 -0.60
CA VAL A 276 9.13 12.06 -1.06
C VAL A 276 9.26 12.20 -2.57
N LEU A 277 10.46 12.54 -3.04
CA LEU A 277 10.83 12.60 -4.44
C LEU A 277 11.48 11.31 -4.92
N SER A 278 12.30 10.68 -4.07
CA SER A 278 12.94 9.40 -4.34
C SER A 278 13.39 8.69 -3.05
N SER A 279 13.61 7.39 -3.14
CA SER A 279 14.19 6.56 -2.08
C SER A 279 15.33 5.71 -2.66
N THR A 280 16.41 5.56 -1.90
CA THR A 280 17.56 4.71 -2.26
C THR A 280 17.58 3.48 -1.38
N PHE A 281 17.60 2.30 -2.01
CA PHE A 281 17.54 1.01 -1.35
C PHE A 281 18.87 0.27 -1.51
N VAL A 282 19.34 -0.38 -0.44
CA VAL A 282 20.37 -1.42 -0.57
C VAL A 282 19.74 -2.65 -1.23
N VAL A 283 20.46 -3.25 -2.16
CA VAL A 283 19.99 -4.37 -2.97
C VAL A 283 20.84 -5.62 -2.76
N GLU A 284 20.23 -6.79 -2.90
CA GLU A 284 20.90 -8.09 -2.81
C GLU A 284 21.13 -8.65 -4.20
N ARG A 285 22.21 -9.40 -4.42
CA ARG A 285 22.44 -10.07 -5.71
C ARG A 285 21.37 -11.12 -5.97
N GLU A 286 20.98 -11.28 -7.23
CA GLU A 286 20.11 -12.39 -7.62
C GLU A 286 20.76 -13.73 -7.33
N ARG A 287 19.94 -14.63 -6.80
CA ARG A 287 20.31 -16.00 -6.44
C ARG A 287 19.13 -16.93 -6.74
N PRO A 288 19.40 -18.20 -7.04
CA PRO A 288 18.35 -19.20 -7.13
C PRO A 288 17.54 -19.30 -5.84
N LEU A 289 16.23 -19.48 -5.95
CA LEU A 289 15.33 -19.66 -4.82
C LEU A 289 14.41 -20.86 -5.04
N THR A 290 13.91 -21.45 -3.96
CA THR A 290 12.95 -22.56 -4.03
C THR A 290 11.57 -22.05 -3.64
N ALA A 291 10.56 -22.40 -4.42
CA ALA A 291 9.17 -22.11 -4.05
C ALA A 291 8.31 -23.38 -4.09
N GLY A 292 7.42 -23.49 -3.11
CA GLY A 292 6.34 -24.47 -3.04
C GLY A 292 5.00 -23.77 -3.22
N ILE A 293 4.29 -24.13 -4.29
CA ILE A 293 2.92 -23.71 -4.55
C ILE A 293 2.04 -24.91 -4.24
N VAL A 294 1.12 -24.77 -3.28
CA VAL A 294 0.20 -25.81 -2.87
C VAL A 294 -1.20 -25.23 -2.85
N GLN A 295 -2.15 -25.94 -3.42
CA GLN A 295 -3.57 -25.60 -3.39
C GLN A 295 -4.33 -26.87 -3.06
N ILE A 296 -5.14 -26.83 -2.00
CA ILE A 296 -6.09 -27.91 -1.73
C ILE A 296 -7.28 -27.75 -2.68
N GLY A 297 -7.76 -28.88 -3.20
CA GLY A 297 -8.89 -28.91 -4.12
C GLY A 297 -10.24 -28.66 -3.44
N ASN A 298 -11.32 -29.11 -4.05
CA ASN A 298 -12.66 -28.97 -3.49
C ASN A 298 -12.88 -29.97 -2.35
N GLY A 299 -13.51 -29.55 -1.25
CA GLY A 299 -13.90 -30.43 -0.15
C GLY A 299 -13.70 -29.83 1.25
N ASP A 300 -13.84 -30.66 2.29
CA ASP A 300 -13.75 -30.27 3.71
C ASP A 300 -12.30 -30.12 4.23
N GLY A 301 -11.34 -29.85 3.33
CA GLY A 301 -9.91 -29.83 3.64
C GLY A 301 -9.39 -28.54 4.29
N GLU A 302 -10.14 -27.43 4.21
CA GLU A 302 -9.68 -26.10 4.64
C GLU A 302 -9.27 -26.05 6.11
N ARG A 303 -10.10 -26.58 7.00
CA ARG A 303 -9.77 -26.64 8.43
C ARG A 303 -8.47 -27.42 8.67
N ARG A 304 -8.31 -28.57 8.02
CA ARG A 304 -7.09 -29.38 8.17
C ARG A 304 -5.86 -28.67 7.59
N PHE A 305 -6.03 -27.92 6.51
CA PHE A 305 -4.98 -27.10 5.93
C PHE A 305 -4.54 -25.98 6.88
N LEU A 306 -5.49 -25.23 7.47
CA LEU A 306 -5.21 -24.21 8.48
C LEU A 306 -4.52 -24.78 9.73
N GLU A 307 -4.93 -25.97 10.19
CA GLU A 307 -4.23 -26.68 11.27
C GLU A 307 -2.76 -26.95 10.91
N LEU A 308 -2.50 -27.50 9.72
CA LEU A 308 -1.13 -27.76 9.25
C LEU A 308 -0.32 -26.46 9.13
N LEU A 309 -0.92 -25.38 8.62
CA LEU A 309 -0.27 -24.09 8.54
C LEU A 309 0.10 -23.57 9.94
N THR A 310 -0.86 -23.54 10.87
CA THR A 310 -0.61 -23.04 12.24
C THR A 310 0.38 -23.90 13.01
N ASP A 311 0.34 -25.23 12.86
CA ASP A 311 1.27 -26.15 13.53
C ASP A 311 2.72 -25.98 13.08
N ASN A 312 2.96 -25.53 11.85
CA ASN A 312 4.29 -25.53 11.24
C ASN A 312 4.88 -24.13 10.98
N MET A 313 4.07 -23.06 10.95
CA MET A 313 4.52 -21.76 10.44
C MET A 313 5.75 -21.21 11.16
N VAL A 314 5.82 -21.30 12.49
CA VAL A 314 6.99 -20.80 13.24
C VAL A 314 8.26 -21.57 12.84
N ALA A 315 8.18 -22.90 12.71
CA ALA A 315 9.31 -23.73 12.29
C ALA A 315 9.73 -23.43 10.84
N TRP A 316 8.76 -23.22 9.94
CA TRP A 316 9.02 -22.81 8.57
C TRP A 316 9.69 -21.44 8.50
N ALA A 317 9.20 -20.45 9.25
CA ALA A 317 9.82 -19.12 9.31
C ALA A 317 11.26 -19.16 9.84
N LEU A 318 11.55 -20.02 10.83
CA LEU A 318 12.92 -20.23 11.33
C LEU A 318 13.86 -20.84 10.28
N LYS A 319 13.33 -21.60 9.32
CA LYS A 319 14.05 -22.15 8.16
C LYS A 319 14.14 -21.18 6.98
N GLY A 320 13.58 -19.97 7.09
CA GLY A 320 13.59 -18.97 6.03
C GLY A 320 12.44 -19.08 5.02
N TRP A 321 11.43 -19.91 5.30
CA TRP A 321 10.22 -19.93 4.50
C TRP A 321 9.29 -18.77 4.86
N GLY A 322 8.87 -18.02 3.84
CA GLY A 322 7.83 -17.00 3.92
C GLY A 322 6.96 -17.01 2.68
N GLY A 323 5.96 -16.14 2.60
CA GLY A 323 5.15 -16.00 1.39
C GLY A 323 3.69 -15.62 1.61
N ALA A 324 2.87 -15.88 0.59
CA ALA A 324 1.45 -15.55 0.57
C ALA A 324 0.61 -16.81 0.71
N LEU A 325 -0.28 -16.83 1.70
CA LEU A 325 -1.12 -17.96 2.03
C LEU A 325 -2.59 -17.53 2.04
N GLY A 326 -3.47 -18.50 1.86
CA GLY A 326 -4.90 -18.36 2.07
C GLY A 326 -5.44 -19.54 2.86
N VAL A 327 -6.75 -19.67 2.87
CA VAL A 327 -7.46 -20.75 3.57
C VAL A 327 -7.38 -22.09 2.83
N ASN A 328 -7.01 -22.05 1.55
CA ASN A 328 -6.92 -23.22 0.69
C ASN A 328 -5.68 -23.24 -0.22
N TYR A 329 -4.76 -22.28 -0.06
CA TYR A 329 -3.52 -22.25 -0.84
C TYR A 329 -2.33 -21.74 -0.03
N ALA A 330 -1.12 -22.11 -0.47
CA ALA A 330 0.14 -21.66 0.05
C ALA A 330 1.13 -21.42 -1.09
N ILE A 331 1.64 -20.20 -1.20
CA ILE A 331 2.79 -19.85 -2.04
C ILE A 331 3.95 -19.55 -1.08
N MET A 332 4.76 -20.57 -0.84
CA MET A 332 5.89 -20.52 0.09
C MET A 332 7.20 -20.37 -0.69
N VAL A 333 8.07 -19.47 -0.27
CA VAL A 333 9.36 -19.18 -0.88
C VAL A 333 10.46 -19.26 0.15
N ASN A 334 11.61 -19.79 -0.27
CA ASN A 334 12.85 -19.83 0.51
C ASN A 334 14.02 -19.41 -0.39
N SER A 335 14.74 -18.38 0.02
CA SER A 335 15.90 -17.83 -0.69
C SER A 335 17.24 -18.43 -0.27
N ASP A 336 17.26 -19.38 0.67
CA ASP A 336 18.47 -20.14 0.99
C ASP A 336 18.77 -21.13 -0.13
N GLU A 337 19.92 -20.94 -0.80
CA GLU A 337 20.37 -21.78 -1.91
C GLU A 337 20.53 -23.26 -1.53
N ALA A 338 20.76 -23.55 -0.23
CA ALA A 338 20.88 -24.90 0.31
C ALA A 338 19.53 -25.64 0.33
N VAL A 339 18.41 -24.92 0.34
CA VAL A 339 17.07 -25.52 0.27
C VAL A 339 16.78 -25.88 -1.18
N GLY A 340 17.06 -27.13 -1.54
CA GLY A 340 16.70 -27.70 -2.83
C GLY A 340 15.25 -28.16 -2.92
N VAL A 341 14.85 -28.69 -4.08
CA VAL A 341 13.49 -29.19 -4.33
C VAL A 341 13.09 -30.30 -3.35
N GLU A 342 13.97 -31.26 -3.08
CA GLU A 342 13.65 -32.39 -2.20
C GLU A 342 13.52 -31.97 -0.73
N GLU A 343 14.38 -31.06 -0.25
CA GLU A 343 14.21 -30.51 1.11
C GLU A 343 12.93 -29.66 1.18
N GLY A 344 12.59 -28.90 0.14
CA GLY A 344 11.33 -28.16 0.10
C GLY A 344 10.09 -29.05 0.11
N LYS A 345 10.10 -30.18 -0.61
CA LYS A 345 9.02 -31.18 -0.53
C LYS A 345 8.91 -31.77 0.87
N LYS A 346 10.04 -32.05 1.53
CA LYS A 346 10.08 -32.58 2.89
C LYS A 346 9.55 -31.57 3.90
N ASP A 347 9.96 -30.31 3.79
CA ASP A 347 9.51 -29.23 4.66
C ASP A 347 8.00 -28.98 4.55
N LEU A 348 7.46 -29.01 3.33
CA LEU A 348 6.06 -28.75 3.04
C LEU A 348 5.21 -30.03 2.94
N LYS A 349 5.75 -31.17 3.35
CA LYS A 349 5.13 -32.50 3.14
C LYS A 349 3.69 -32.56 3.63
N GLY A 350 3.40 -32.02 4.82
CA GLY A 350 2.06 -32.10 5.41
C GLY A 350 0.97 -31.48 4.52
N ILE A 351 1.23 -30.31 3.94
CA ILE A 351 0.27 -29.63 3.05
C ILE A 351 0.28 -30.23 1.63
N ILE A 352 1.40 -30.78 1.17
CA ILE A 352 1.48 -31.53 -0.10
C ILE A 352 0.64 -32.80 -0.02
N ASP A 353 0.83 -33.61 1.03
CA ASP A 353 0.06 -34.84 1.25
C ASP A 353 -1.44 -34.55 1.32
N LEU A 354 -1.82 -33.44 1.96
CA LEU A 354 -3.22 -33.01 2.00
C LEU A 354 -3.73 -32.65 0.59
N ALA A 355 -2.98 -31.90 -0.20
CA ALA A 355 -3.38 -31.57 -1.57
C ALA A 355 -3.51 -32.84 -2.45
N GLU A 356 -2.57 -33.78 -2.38
CA GLU A 356 -2.64 -35.06 -3.11
C GLU A 356 -3.86 -35.90 -2.74
N GLY A 357 -4.26 -35.85 -1.47
CA GLY A 357 -5.42 -36.58 -0.95
C GLY A 357 -6.78 -35.98 -1.31
N ASN A 358 -6.83 -34.75 -1.84
CA ASN A 358 -8.08 -34.06 -2.17
C ASN A 358 -8.30 -33.96 -3.68
N GLU A 359 -9.54 -34.18 -4.12
CA GLU A 359 -9.90 -34.07 -5.53
C GLU A 359 -9.68 -32.63 -6.03
N GLY A 360 -8.91 -32.50 -7.11
CA GLY A 360 -8.55 -31.20 -7.68
C GLY A 360 -7.42 -30.48 -6.92
N GLY A 361 -6.76 -31.13 -5.95
CA GLY A 361 -5.57 -30.58 -5.31
C GLY A 361 -4.39 -30.47 -6.29
N TYR A 362 -3.60 -29.43 -6.09
CA TYR A 362 -2.44 -29.12 -6.91
C TYR A 362 -1.24 -28.79 -6.03
N TRP A 363 -0.07 -29.26 -6.42
CA TRP A 363 1.16 -28.82 -5.79
C TRP A 363 2.32 -28.79 -6.79
N ASN A 364 3.26 -27.88 -6.56
CA ASN A 364 4.50 -27.79 -7.28
C ASN A 364 5.60 -27.22 -6.38
N VAL A 365 6.67 -27.99 -6.16
CA VAL A 365 7.90 -27.49 -5.56
C VAL A 365 8.96 -27.43 -6.65
N ARG A 366 9.49 -26.23 -6.91
CA ARG A 366 10.53 -26.03 -7.91
C ARG A 366 11.53 -24.97 -7.50
N LYS A 367 12.72 -25.07 -8.10
CA LYS A 367 13.77 -24.06 -7.99
C LYS A 367 13.66 -23.10 -9.17
N TYR A 368 13.73 -21.81 -8.88
CA TYR A 368 13.81 -20.74 -9.87
C TYR A 368 15.25 -20.27 -9.97
N GLU A 369 15.65 -19.85 -11.16
CA GLU A 369 17.01 -19.38 -11.43
C GLU A 369 17.33 -18.10 -10.65
N ASN A 370 16.34 -17.21 -10.52
CA ASN A 370 16.46 -15.96 -9.80
C ASN A 370 15.08 -15.48 -9.28
N PHE A 371 15.08 -14.40 -8.52
CA PHE A 371 13.86 -13.81 -7.97
C PHE A 371 12.94 -13.24 -9.06
N TYR A 372 13.49 -12.64 -10.12
CA TYR A 372 12.69 -12.05 -11.19
C TYR A 372 11.80 -13.08 -11.90
N GLU A 373 12.34 -14.26 -12.25
CA GLU A 373 11.59 -15.35 -12.87
C GLU A 373 10.48 -15.89 -11.94
N PHE A 374 10.78 -15.98 -10.63
CA PHE A 374 9.76 -16.30 -9.63
C PHE A 374 8.67 -15.23 -9.57
N TYR A 375 9.05 -13.96 -9.49
CA TYR A 375 8.13 -12.83 -9.42
C TYR A 375 7.22 -12.81 -10.65
N LYS A 376 7.77 -12.84 -11.87
CA LYS A 376 6.98 -12.81 -13.11
C LYS A 376 6.13 -14.06 -13.30
N GLY A 377 6.61 -15.23 -12.89
CA GLY A 377 5.94 -16.52 -13.10
C GLY A 377 4.98 -16.95 -12.00
N VAL A 378 4.96 -16.28 -10.84
CA VAL A 378 4.12 -16.66 -9.68
C VAL A 378 3.39 -15.48 -9.05
N ILE A 379 4.11 -14.38 -8.78
CA ILE A 379 3.55 -13.25 -8.04
C ILE A 379 2.77 -12.34 -8.98
N ASN A 380 3.40 -11.90 -10.08
CA ASN A 380 2.80 -10.98 -11.03
C ASN A 380 1.87 -11.68 -12.07
N THR A 381 1.82 -13.02 -12.10
CA THR A 381 0.84 -13.75 -12.96
C THR A 381 -0.61 -13.47 -12.57
N SER A 382 -0.85 -13.06 -11.32
CA SER A 382 -2.19 -12.74 -10.80
C SER A 382 -2.52 -11.25 -10.75
N THR A 383 -1.55 -10.32 -10.84
CA THR A 383 -1.81 -8.89 -10.55
C THR A 383 -1.97 -8.00 -11.78
N ASP A 384 -1.38 -8.37 -12.92
CA ASP A 384 -1.67 -7.72 -14.20
C ASP A 384 -2.97 -8.24 -14.86
N ALA A 385 -3.49 -9.37 -14.38
CA ALA A 385 -4.64 -10.09 -14.95
C ALA A 385 -5.97 -9.88 -14.20
N GLN A 386 -5.96 -9.27 -13.00
CA GLN A 386 -7.20 -8.99 -12.29
C GLN A 386 -7.70 -7.60 -12.67
N PRO A 387 -8.86 -7.48 -13.35
CA PRO A 387 -9.44 -6.18 -13.63
C PRO A 387 -9.66 -5.44 -12.31
N VAL A 388 -9.29 -4.16 -12.26
CA VAL A 388 -9.80 -3.29 -11.19
C VAL A 388 -11.31 -3.32 -11.33
N GLY A 389 -12.01 -3.87 -10.33
CA GLY A 389 -13.45 -3.89 -10.33
C GLY A 389 -13.96 -2.45 -10.45
N MET A 390 -14.55 -2.10 -11.59
CA MET A 390 -15.08 -0.75 -11.80
C MET A 390 -16.11 -0.44 -10.71
N GLY A 391 -15.84 0.60 -9.92
CA GLY A 391 -16.70 0.96 -8.79
C GLY A 391 -16.73 -0.10 -7.67
N VAL A 392 -15.65 -0.85 -7.48
CA VAL A 392 -15.49 -1.79 -6.36
C VAL A 392 -14.55 -1.19 -5.32
N GLY A 393 -15.04 -1.07 -4.09
CA GLY A 393 -14.22 -0.81 -2.91
C GLY A 393 -13.72 -2.12 -2.34
N LEU A 394 -12.51 -2.09 -1.77
CA LEU A 394 -11.96 -3.22 -1.02
C LEU A 394 -11.59 -2.70 0.36
N LEU A 395 -12.35 -3.13 1.37
CA LEU A 395 -12.14 -2.75 2.75
C LEU A 395 -11.44 -3.89 3.49
N THR A 396 -10.60 -3.52 4.45
CA THR A 396 -9.75 -4.49 5.17
C THR A 396 -9.91 -4.36 6.67
N THR A 397 -9.69 -5.47 7.36
CA THR A 397 -9.25 -5.50 8.77
C THR A 397 -8.04 -6.40 8.84
N SER A 398 -7.11 -6.14 9.76
CA SER A 398 -5.95 -7.01 9.91
C SER A 398 -5.33 -6.98 11.30
N ARG A 399 -4.57 -8.04 11.56
CA ARG A 399 -3.73 -8.19 12.74
C ARG A 399 -2.46 -8.92 12.41
N ILE A 400 -1.36 -8.35 12.86
CA ILE A 400 -0.04 -8.99 12.88
C ILE A 400 0.01 -9.91 14.10
N ILE A 401 0.32 -11.17 13.87
CA ILE A 401 0.20 -12.28 14.81
C ILE A 401 1.59 -12.70 15.31
N PRO A 402 1.91 -12.42 16.59
CA PRO A 402 3.18 -12.80 17.18
C PRO A 402 3.35 -14.30 17.32
N VAL A 403 4.61 -14.76 17.42
CA VAL A 403 4.94 -16.18 17.62
C VAL A 403 4.26 -16.79 18.86
N GLY A 404 4.00 -15.97 19.89
CA GLY A 404 3.28 -16.37 21.10
C GLY A 404 1.91 -16.99 20.79
N ALA A 405 1.22 -16.51 19.75
CA ALA A 405 -0.08 -17.03 19.33
C ALA A 405 -0.03 -18.46 18.78
N PHE A 406 1.15 -19.01 18.52
CA PHE A 406 1.35 -20.36 17.99
C PHE A 406 1.87 -21.37 19.03
N GLU A 407 2.22 -20.92 20.25
CA GLU A 407 2.96 -21.73 21.23
C GLU A 407 2.17 -22.95 21.74
N SER A 408 0.85 -22.83 21.89
CA SER A 408 0.00 -23.92 22.40
C SER A 408 -1.02 -24.40 21.37
N GLN A 409 -1.39 -25.68 21.47
CA GLN A 409 -2.43 -26.26 20.61
C GLN A 409 -3.77 -25.53 20.78
N GLU A 410 -4.10 -25.06 21.98
CA GLU A 410 -5.32 -24.30 22.25
C GLU A 410 -5.33 -22.96 21.50
N ARG A 411 -4.22 -22.20 21.52
CA ARG A 411 -4.11 -20.93 20.79
C ARG A 411 -4.15 -21.14 19.28
N ARG A 412 -3.49 -22.18 18.77
CA ARG A 412 -3.57 -22.54 17.34
C ARG A 412 -4.98 -22.95 16.93
N LYS A 413 -5.68 -23.76 17.74
CA LYS A 413 -7.08 -24.10 17.49
C LYS A 413 -7.96 -22.84 17.47
N LYS A 414 -7.81 -21.94 18.45
CA LYS A 414 -8.53 -20.66 18.48
C LYS A 414 -8.27 -19.84 17.21
N MET A 415 -7.05 -19.86 16.70
CA MET A 415 -6.69 -19.19 15.43
C MET A 415 -7.45 -19.77 14.24
N VAL A 416 -7.47 -21.10 14.11
CA VAL A 416 -8.22 -21.78 13.04
C VAL A 416 -9.71 -21.46 13.16
N ASP A 417 -10.28 -21.56 14.36
CA ASP A 417 -11.70 -21.24 14.62
C ASP A 417 -12.01 -19.78 14.25
N THR A 418 -11.16 -18.83 14.66
CA THR A 418 -11.30 -17.40 14.33
C THR A 418 -11.33 -17.15 12.83
N VAL A 419 -10.40 -17.76 12.08
CA VAL A 419 -10.34 -17.61 10.61
C VAL A 419 -11.60 -18.18 9.95
N MET A 420 -12.04 -19.36 10.37
CA MET A 420 -13.25 -20.00 9.84
C MET A 420 -14.52 -19.20 10.17
N ASP A 421 -14.62 -18.65 11.38
CA ASP A 421 -15.75 -17.83 11.80
C ASP A 421 -15.79 -16.51 10.99
N MET A 422 -14.63 -15.89 10.73
CA MET A 422 -14.55 -14.72 9.86
C MET A 422 -14.98 -15.02 8.41
N GLN A 423 -14.61 -16.18 7.87
CA GLN A 423 -15.15 -16.65 6.58
C GLN A 423 -16.66 -16.87 6.64
N GLY A 424 -17.17 -17.45 7.73
CA GLY A 424 -18.59 -17.68 7.95
C GLY A 424 -19.42 -16.38 8.00
N MET A 425 -18.80 -15.26 8.40
CA MET A 425 -19.40 -13.93 8.31
C MET A 425 -19.38 -13.34 6.89
N GLY A 426 -18.67 -13.95 5.95
CA GLY A 426 -18.56 -13.50 4.56
C GLY A 426 -17.26 -12.76 4.21
N MET A 427 -16.24 -12.79 5.07
CA MET A 427 -14.93 -12.22 4.75
C MET A 427 -14.09 -13.17 3.90
N SER A 428 -13.37 -12.62 2.93
CA SER A 428 -12.24 -13.34 2.31
C SER A 428 -11.01 -13.19 3.19
N ILE A 429 -10.27 -14.26 3.45
CA ILE A 429 -9.12 -14.23 4.38
C ILE A 429 -7.80 -14.43 3.65
N GLY A 430 -6.86 -13.51 3.86
CA GLY A 430 -5.46 -13.64 3.50
C GLY A 430 -4.60 -13.92 4.73
N LEU A 431 -3.63 -14.81 4.58
CA LEU A 431 -2.65 -15.17 5.60
C LEU A 431 -1.26 -14.83 5.04
N LEU A 432 -0.62 -13.77 5.53
CA LEU A 432 0.64 -13.29 4.98
C LEU A 432 1.81 -13.71 5.87
N ALA A 433 2.63 -14.65 5.39
CA ALA A 433 3.87 -15.07 6.02
C ALA A 433 5.04 -14.19 5.56
N THR A 434 4.85 -12.87 5.61
CA THR A 434 5.77 -11.83 5.10
C THR A 434 6.38 -11.00 6.22
N MET A 435 6.16 -11.37 7.47
CA MET A 435 6.70 -10.66 8.63
C MET A 435 8.22 -10.89 8.75
N PRO A 436 9.00 -9.87 9.12
CA PRO A 436 10.47 -9.91 9.15
C PRO A 436 11.03 -10.68 10.36
N PHE A 437 10.47 -11.85 10.65
CA PHE A 437 10.78 -12.64 11.84
C PHE A 437 12.24 -13.09 11.88
N LEU A 438 12.71 -13.80 10.85
CA LEU A 438 14.08 -14.33 10.84
C LEU A 438 15.11 -13.19 10.83
N TYR A 439 14.83 -12.11 10.13
CA TYR A 439 15.64 -10.88 10.11
C TYR A 439 15.72 -10.20 11.49
N GLY A 440 14.59 -10.07 12.19
CA GLY A 440 14.48 -9.24 13.39
C GLY A 440 14.53 -9.96 14.74
N ARG A 441 14.36 -11.28 14.78
CA ARG A 441 14.16 -12.08 16.01
C ARG A 441 15.24 -11.94 17.09
N ASN A 442 16.46 -11.58 16.71
CA ASN A 442 17.58 -11.42 17.66
C ASN A 442 17.77 -9.97 18.12
N MET A 443 16.93 -9.05 17.65
CA MET A 443 16.97 -7.64 18.04
C MET A 443 16.07 -7.39 19.23
N THR A 444 16.56 -6.64 20.21
CA THR A 444 15.75 -6.14 21.32
C THR A 444 14.76 -5.09 20.84
N GLU A 445 13.66 -4.91 21.58
CA GLU A 445 12.65 -3.90 21.27
C GLU A 445 13.23 -2.47 21.25
N GLU A 446 14.24 -2.20 22.08
CA GLU A 446 14.95 -0.92 22.10
C GLU A 446 15.74 -0.68 20.80
N GLU A 447 16.47 -1.69 20.31
CA GLU A 447 17.20 -1.61 19.05
C GLU A 447 16.25 -1.41 17.87
N LEU A 448 15.11 -2.11 17.87
CA LEU A 448 14.06 -1.94 16.86
C LEU A 448 13.55 -0.49 16.83
N ARG A 449 13.10 0.03 17.98
CA ARG A 449 12.59 1.41 18.10
C ARG A 449 13.63 2.47 17.79
N LYS A 450 14.92 2.19 18.01
CA LYS A 450 15.99 3.14 17.67
C LYS A 450 16.19 3.29 16.17
N LYS A 451 15.99 2.21 15.39
CA LYS A 451 16.27 2.19 13.95
C LYS A 451 15.12 2.69 13.08
N ARG A 452 13.86 2.55 13.52
CA ARG A 452 12.67 2.81 12.68
C ARG A 452 11.41 3.04 13.52
N ALA A 453 10.41 3.64 12.88
CA ALA A 453 9.12 3.98 13.49
C ALA A 453 8.08 2.86 13.44
N ILE A 454 8.37 1.76 12.73
CA ILE A 454 7.52 0.56 12.68
C ILE A 454 7.25 0.02 14.09
N HIS A 455 6.01 -0.44 14.33
CA HIS A 455 5.64 -1.10 15.58
C HIS A 455 6.55 -2.32 15.83
N PRO A 456 7.23 -2.44 16.99
CA PRO A 456 8.19 -3.53 17.22
C PRO A 456 7.60 -4.94 17.09
N GLY A 457 6.29 -5.09 17.34
CA GLY A 457 5.55 -6.35 17.17
C GLY A 457 5.70 -7.02 15.80
N TRP A 458 6.00 -6.27 14.74
CA TRP A 458 6.33 -6.84 13.41
C TRP A 458 7.46 -7.87 13.45
N TYR A 459 8.48 -7.63 14.26
CA TYR A 459 9.73 -8.40 14.23
C TYR A 459 9.71 -9.66 15.12
N ASN A 460 8.63 -9.84 15.89
CA ASN A 460 8.37 -11.05 16.67
C ASN A 460 7.11 -11.79 16.17
N SER A 461 6.73 -11.56 14.91
CA SER A 461 5.51 -12.10 14.30
C SER A 461 5.83 -12.89 13.05
N VAL A 462 5.04 -13.91 12.77
CA VAL A 462 5.21 -14.76 11.58
C VAL A 462 4.06 -14.60 10.59
N TRP A 463 2.91 -14.08 11.03
CA TRP A 463 1.75 -13.83 10.18
C TRP A 463 1.23 -12.41 10.31
N GLN A 464 0.61 -11.96 9.23
CA GLN A 464 -0.49 -11.01 9.28
C GLN A 464 -1.74 -11.72 8.74
N ILE A 465 -2.82 -11.71 9.54
CA ILE A 465 -4.14 -12.16 9.08
C ILE A 465 -4.88 -10.93 8.59
N VAL A 466 -5.41 -11.00 7.37
CA VAL A 466 -6.17 -9.91 6.73
C VAL A 466 -7.55 -10.43 6.34
N GLY A 467 -8.60 -9.80 6.86
CA GLY A 467 -9.96 -9.98 6.41
C GLY A 467 -10.31 -8.92 5.38
N TYR A 468 -10.83 -9.35 4.24
CA TYR A 468 -11.27 -8.49 3.14
C TYR A 468 -12.78 -8.56 2.98
N SER A 469 -13.38 -7.41 2.67
CA SER A 469 -14.75 -7.35 2.17
C SER A 469 -14.87 -6.33 1.04
N SER A 470 -15.60 -6.71 0.01
CA SER A 470 -15.82 -5.87 -1.16
C SER A 470 -17.07 -5.02 -0.99
N LEU A 471 -17.01 -3.80 -1.50
CA LEU A 471 -18.13 -2.87 -1.54
C LEU A 471 -18.46 -2.52 -2.99
N MET A 472 -19.71 -2.69 -3.39
CA MET A 472 -20.14 -2.25 -4.72
C MET A 472 -20.53 -0.77 -4.67
N GLY A 473 -20.19 -0.02 -5.72
CA GLY A 473 -20.58 1.39 -5.82
C GLY A 473 -22.09 1.61 -5.80
N SER A 474 -22.86 0.62 -6.25
CA SER A 474 -24.33 0.61 -6.18
C SER A 474 -24.90 0.34 -4.79
N SER A 475 -24.10 -0.10 -3.83
CA SER A 475 -24.56 -0.38 -2.46
C SER A 475 -25.07 0.89 -1.78
N SER A 476 -26.21 0.76 -1.11
CA SER A 476 -26.83 1.76 -0.26
C SER A 476 -25.97 2.11 0.95
N PHE A 477 -26.28 3.21 1.62
CA PHE A 477 -25.58 3.62 2.85
C PHE A 477 -25.63 2.51 3.93
N GLU A 478 -26.78 1.87 4.13
CA GLU A 478 -26.94 0.83 5.14
C GLU A 478 -26.14 -0.44 4.82
N GLU A 479 -26.08 -0.85 3.55
CA GLU A 479 -25.22 -1.97 3.14
C GLU A 479 -23.73 -1.64 3.36
N ARG A 480 -23.32 -0.41 3.06
CA ARG A 480 -21.95 0.06 3.33
C ARG A 480 -21.63 0.03 4.82
N LYS A 481 -22.54 0.52 5.65
CA LYS A 481 -22.43 0.50 7.11
C LYS A 481 -22.34 -0.93 7.65
N GLY A 482 -23.18 -1.85 7.17
CA GLY A 482 -23.15 -3.26 7.57
C GLY A 482 -21.80 -3.94 7.29
N VAL A 483 -21.15 -3.62 6.16
CA VAL A 483 -19.79 -4.12 5.86
C VAL A 483 -18.77 -3.57 6.87
N VAL A 484 -18.86 -2.30 7.24
CA VAL A 484 -17.97 -1.69 8.25
C VAL A 484 -18.16 -2.34 9.61
N GLU A 485 -19.42 -2.56 10.04
CA GLU A 485 -19.74 -3.24 11.29
C GLU A 485 -19.20 -4.67 11.32
N MET A 486 -19.36 -5.42 10.23
CA MET A 486 -18.79 -6.76 10.09
C MET A 486 -17.26 -6.75 10.23
N LEU A 487 -16.56 -5.81 9.58
CA LEU A 487 -15.11 -5.68 9.70
C LEU A 487 -14.65 -5.25 11.10
N LYS A 488 -15.45 -4.45 11.82
CA LYS A 488 -15.20 -4.14 13.24
C LYS A 488 -15.27 -5.40 14.11
N VAL A 489 -16.30 -6.24 13.92
CA VAL A 489 -16.38 -7.53 14.62
C VAL A 489 -15.15 -8.41 14.33
N GLY A 490 -14.74 -8.51 13.06
CA GLY A 490 -13.51 -9.24 12.71
C GLY A 490 -12.25 -8.65 13.36
N THR A 491 -12.17 -7.32 13.49
CA THR A 491 -11.07 -6.64 14.19
C THR A 491 -11.00 -7.07 15.66
N ASP A 492 -12.15 -7.12 16.34
CA ASP A 492 -12.23 -7.51 17.74
C ASP A 492 -11.87 -8.98 17.96
N MET A 493 -12.32 -9.86 17.06
CA MET A 493 -11.93 -11.28 17.07
C MET A 493 -10.40 -11.45 16.93
N LEU A 494 -9.78 -10.72 16.00
CA LEU A 494 -8.33 -10.76 15.80
C LEU A 494 -7.55 -10.17 16.99
N ARG A 495 -8.09 -9.15 17.67
CA ARG A 495 -7.51 -8.62 18.91
C ARG A 495 -7.57 -9.63 20.05
N GLU A 496 -8.68 -10.35 20.18
CA GLU A 496 -8.83 -11.39 21.20
C GLU A 496 -7.91 -12.59 20.94
N LEU A 497 -7.59 -12.85 19.67
CA LEU A 497 -6.64 -13.88 19.26
C LEU A 497 -5.18 -13.48 19.61
N ALA A 498 -4.80 -12.24 19.30
CA ALA A 498 -3.44 -11.73 19.47
C ALA A 498 -3.44 -10.32 20.09
N PRO A 499 -3.71 -10.19 21.40
CA PRO A 499 -3.75 -8.90 22.08
C PRO A 499 -2.39 -8.20 22.08
N GLU A 500 -1.29 -8.96 22.10
CA GLU A 500 0.10 -8.48 21.95
C GLU A 500 0.48 -8.07 20.51
N GLY A 501 -0.40 -8.35 19.53
CA GLY A 501 -0.18 -8.01 18.13
C GLY A 501 -0.25 -6.51 17.85
N CYS A 502 -0.20 -6.16 16.57
CA CYS A 502 -0.40 -4.79 16.09
C CYS A 502 -1.11 -4.82 14.73
N THR A 503 -1.37 -3.65 14.14
CA THR A 503 -2.04 -3.55 12.84
C THR A 503 -1.13 -2.86 11.83
N TYR A 504 -1.06 -3.41 10.62
CA TYR A 504 -0.40 -2.75 9.51
C TYR A 504 -1.25 -1.58 9.01
N SER A 505 -0.75 -0.36 9.13
CA SER A 505 -1.48 0.86 8.77
C SER A 505 -1.89 0.95 7.29
N ASN A 506 -1.27 0.20 6.37
CA ASN A 506 -1.71 0.18 4.97
C ASN A 506 -2.90 -0.76 4.74
N GLU A 507 -3.04 -1.83 5.53
CA GLU A 507 -4.03 -2.90 5.33
C GLU A 507 -4.88 -3.09 6.60
N GLY A 508 -5.06 -2.00 7.35
CA GLY A 508 -5.81 -1.97 8.60
C GLY A 508 -7.23 -1.45 8.38
N LEU A 509 -8.08 -1.67 9.39
CA LEU A 509 -9.41 -1.09 9.43
C LEU A 509 -9.32 0.45 9.46
N ALA A 510 -10.04 1.11 8.55
CA ALA A 510 -10.07 2.58 8.49
C ALA A 510 -10.67 3.21 9.76
N TRP A 511 -11.56 2.52 10.47
CA TRP A 511 -12.32 3.00 11.62
C TRP A 511 -11.81 2.46 12.97
N LEU A 512 -10.49 2.31 13.12
CA LEU A 512 -9.88 1.94 14.41
C LEU A 512 -9.90 3.13 15.37
N ASP A 513 -10.49 2.96 16.56
CA ASP A 513 -10.58 4.03 17.55
C ASP A 513 -9.20 4.37 18.18
N ASP A 514 -8.37 3.36 18.43
CA ASP A 514 -7.04 3.43 19.03
C ASP A 514 -5.90 3.26 18.01
N TRP A 515 -6.14 3.67 16.76
CA TRP A 515 -5.23 3.56 15.62
C TRP A 515 -3.77 3.96 15.93
N LYS A 516 -3.56 4.98 16.76
CA LYS A 516 -2.22 5.46 17.19
C LYS A 516 -1.40 4.34 17.85
N ARG A 517 -2.04 3.60 18.76
CA ARG A 517 -1.45 2.47 19.46
C ARG A 517 -1.26 1.29 18.50
N GLU A 518 -2.27 1.00 17.69
CA GLU A 518 -2.26 -0.15 16.80
C GLU A 518 -1.20 -0.07 15.70
N PHE A 519 -0.95 1.12 15.15
CA PHE A 519 -0.05 1.29 14.02
C PHE A 519 1.42 1.47 14.43
N TRP A 520 1.67 2.19 15.54
CA TRP A 520 3.05 2.53 15.94
C TRP A 520 3.35 2.22 17.41
N GLY A 521 2.33 2.13 18.25
CA GLY A 521 2.48 2.10 19.70
C GLY A 521 2.74 3.49 20.27
N GLU A 522 2.39 3.70 21.54
CA GLU A 522 2.38 5.03 22.18
C GLU A 522 3.73 5.75 22.07
N LYS A 523 4.83 5.07 22.44
CA LYS A 523 6.18 5.66 22.45
C LYS A 523 6.64 6.14 21.07
N ASN A 524 6.39 5.35 20.02
CA ASN A 524 6.76 5.75 18.67
C ASN A 524 5.83 6.87 18.19
N TYR A 525 4.53 6.79 18.46
CA TYR A 525 3.58 7.82 18.05
C TYR A 525 3.91 9.19 18.65
N GLU A 526 4.24 9.27 19.94
CA GLU A 526 4.65 10.53 20.56
C GLU A 526 5.88 11.15 19.89
N ARG A 527 6.87 10.31 19.54
CA ARG A 527 8.07 10.74 18.82
C ARG A 527 7.75 11.20 17.40
N LEU A 528 6.93 10.44 16.68
CA LEU A 528 6.44 10.78 15.35
C LEU A 528 5.72 12.12 15.36
N LEU A 529 4.85 12.37 16.35
CA LEU A 529 4.11 13.62 16.46
C LEU A 529 5.03 14.83 16.71
N ARG A 530 6.08 14.68 17.50
CA ARG A 530 7.10 15.74 17.67
C ARG A 530 7.83 16.04 16.36
N ILE A 531 8.20 15.01 15.61
CA ILE A 531 8.90 15.16 14.32
C ILE A 531 7.96 15.79 13.28
N LYS A 532 6.69 15.39 13.24
CA LYS A 532 5.65 15.99 12.41
C LYS A 532 5.57 17.50 12.64
N LYS A 533 5.45 17.94 13.90
CA LYS A 533 5.41 19.37 14.25
C LYS A 533 6.70 20.13 13.89
N LYS A 534 7.84 19.46 13.85
CA LYS A 534 9.12 20.05 13.45
C LYS A 534 9.20 20.30 11.93
N TYR A 535 8.77 19.33 11.11
CA TYR A 535 8.96 19.36 9.65
C TYR A 535 7.71 19.80 8.86
N ASP A 536 6.56 19.91 9.51
CA ASP A 536 5.36 20.56 8.98
C ASP A 536 4.72 21.42 10.09
N PRO A 537 5.37 22.55 10.45
CA PRO A 537 4.94 23.40 11.56
C PRO A 537 3.58 24.07 11.32
N ASP A 538 3.22 24.29 10.05
CA ASP A 538 1.96 24.93 9.65
C ASP A 538 0.81 23.92 9.49
N GLY A 539 1.07 22.62 9.63
CA GLY A 539 0.07 21.57 9.49
C GLY A 539 -0.52 21.47 8.08
N LEU A 540 0.27 21.75 7.04
CA LEU A 540 -0.17 21.74 5.65
C LEU A 540 -0.53 20.33 5.16
N LEU A 541 0.12 19.32 5.75
CA LEU A 541 0.03 17.94 5.33
C LEU A 541 -0.79 17.14 6.33
N GLY A 542 -1.74 16.34 5.86
CA GLY A 542 -2.57 15.52 6.72
C GLY A 542 -3.29 14.45 5.93
N CYS A 543 -3.53 13.32 6.58
CA CYS A 543 -4.35 12.23 6.06
C CYS A 543 -5.11 11.51 7.16
N TRP A 544 -6.21 10.83 6.79
CA TRP A 544 -7.03 10.05 7.71
C TRP A 544 -6.20 9.08 8.54
N HIS A 545 -6.32 9.16 9.87
CA HIS A 545 -5.56 8.33 10.84
C HIS A 545 -4.03 8.34 10.61
N CYS A 546 -3.49 9.44 10.09
CA CYS A 546 -2.06 9.66 9.99
C CYS A 546 -1.53 10.44 11.19
N VAL A 547 -0.20 10.46 11.38
CA VAL A 547 0.43 11.20 12.49
C VAL A 547 0.01 12.69 12.45
N GLY A 548 -0.57 13.16 13.56
CA GLY A 548 -1.09 14.52 13.69
C GLY A 548 -2.54 14.72 13.23
N TRP A 549 -3.23 13.68 12.77
CA TRP A 549 -4.68 13.74 12.48
C TRP A 549 -5.53 13.77 13.76
N ASP A 550 -6.66 14.47 13.69
CA ASP A 550 -7.72 14.51 14.70
C ASP A 550 -9.11 14.72 14.07
N GLU A 551 -10.18 14.55 14.86
CA GLU A 551 -11.57 14.59 14.39
C GLU A 551 -12.03 15.98 13.93
N SER A 552 -11.25 17.04 14.15
CA SER A 552 -11.62 18.39 13.68
C SER A 552 -11.53 18.55 12.15
N GLN A 553 -10.82 17.64 11.48
CA GLN A 553 -10.62 17.64 10.02
C GLN A 553 -11.84 17.07 9.26
N LYS A 554 -12.85 17.92 9.04
CA LYS A 554 -14.12 17.56 8.40
C LYS A 554 -14.02 17.05 6.95
N ASP A 555 -12.92 17.31 6.25
CA ASP A 555 -12.73 16.89 4.86
C ASP A 555 -12.68 15.36 4.65
N TYR A 556 -12.69 14.58 5.75
CA TYR A 556 -12.76 13.12 5.76
C TYR A 556 -14.14 12.55 6.10
N GLU A 557 -15.20 13.37 6.06
CA GLU A 557 -16.58 12.93 6.30
C GLU A 557 -17.05 11.76 5.42
N CYS A 558 -16.44 11.57 4.24
CA CYS A 558 -16.72 10.44 3.36
C CYS A 558 -16.36 9.09 3.94
N ILE A 559 -15.36 9.03 4.82
CA ILE A 559 -15.02 7.82 5.58
C ILE A 559 -15.65 7.90 6.96
N SER A 560 -15.48 9.01 7.67
CA SER A 560 -15.93 9.10 9.07
C SER A 560 -17.45 8.97 9.21
N GLY A 561 -18.22 9.35 8.18
CA GLY A 561 -19.69 9.23 8.19
C GLY A 561 -20.21 7.79 8.09
N LEU A 562 -19.36 6.80 7.82
CA LEU A 562 -19.71 5.38 7.92
C LEU A 562 -19.42 4.77 9.29
N THR A 563 -18.94 5.57 10.24
CA THR A 563 -18.78 5.09 11.62
C THR A 563 -20.18 4.80 12.19
N PRO A 564 -20.43 3.61 12.76
CA PRO A 564 -21.76 3.22 13.23
C PRO A 564 -22.37 4.14 14.28
#